data_AF-A0A9N9Y8N1-F1
#
_entry.id   AF-A0A9N9Y8N1-F1
#
_cell.length_a   1.000
_cell.length_b   1.000
_cell.length_c   1.000
_cell.angle_alpha   90.00
_cell.angle_beta   90.00
_cell.angle_gamma   90.00
#
_symmetry.space_group_name_H-M   'P 1'
#
loop_
_entity.id
_entity.type
_entity.pdbx_description
1 polymer ?
#
loop_
_entity_poly.entity_id
_entity_poly.type
_entity_poly.pdbx_seq_one_letter_code
_entity_poly.pdbx_strand_id
1 'polypeptide(L)'
;MGGEEHDGASVQEQLIAACRGNNTELLEELLEGRPDAEITRLLNETTTVLGNHLYHEAALRGNYEIIDLLLDQPEFECDPVTRADGDTPLHSAIRWINSEPPAQREFGKALVEMMLEAGSNPRVKNKGGLTAVQLVDPTNNELKDVIRKHEFASLNAGDYVNVEDDKPKGKKAAAAPVQPEESDDDAEFSGSDEEERIEFERRRKEKRGY
;
A
#
# COMPACT_ATOMS: atom_id res chain seq x y z
N MET A 1 53.99 22.08 1.23
CA MET A 1 53.35 21.39 2.37
C MET A 1 51.99 20.99 1.87
N GLY A 2 51.73 19.67 1.77
CA GLY A 2 50.57 19.12 1.09
C GLY A 2 49.28 19.63 1.69
N GLY A 3 48.36 20.08 0.84
CA GLY A 3 46.98 20.28 1.23
C GLY A 3 46.43 18.90 1.59
N GLU A 4 46.04 18.74 2.85
CA GLU A 4 45.21 17.63 3.28
C GLU A 4 43.86 17.83 2.59
N GLU A 5 43.70 17.19 1.42
CA GLU A 5 42.38 16.95 0.83
C GLU A 5 41.66 16.03 1.81
N HIS A 6 40.89 16.64 2.72
CA HIS A 6 39.87 15.93 3.47
C HIS A 6 38.92 15.34 2.43
N ASP A 7 39.07 14.06 2.12
CA ASP A 7 38.12 13.31 1.33
C ASP A 7 36.79 13.35 2.09
N GLY A 8 35.90 14.25 1.67
CA GLY A 8 34.62 14.48 2.33
C GLY A 8 33.74 13.23 2.28
N ALA A 9 32.72 13.16 3.14
CA ALA A 9 31.73 12.10 3.04
C ALA A 9 31.13 12.07 1.63
N SER A 10 30.92 10.87 1.08
CA SER A 10 30.28 10.73 -0.23
C SER A 10 28.86 11.32 -0.23
N VAL A 11 28.34 11.72 -1.39
CA VAL A 11 26.97 12.27 -1.50
C VAL A 11 25.94 11.31 -0.89
N GLN A 12 26.10 10.00 -1.11
CA GLN A 12 25.24 8.96 -0.55
C GLN A 12 25.29 8.95 0.99
N GLU A 13 26.48 9.06 1.58
CA GLU A 13 26.64 9.11 3.04
C GLU A 13 26.06 10.40 3.62
N GLN A 14 26.19 11.53 2.92
CA GLN A 14 25.58 12.80 3.33
C GLN A 14 24.05 12.73 3.27
N LEU A 15 23.46 12.11 2.23
CA LEU A 15 22.02 11.87 2.15
C LEU A 15 21.52 10.98 3.30
N ILE A 16 22.26 9.91 3.61
CA ILE A 16 21.95 9.04 4.76
C ILE A 16 22.04 9.83 6.07
N ALA A 17 23.06 10.66 6.23
CA ALA A 17 23.22 11.50 7.42
C ALA A 17 22.09 12.52 7.56
N ALA A 18 21.68 13.15 6.46
CA ALA A 18 20.53 14.05 6.42
C ALA A 18 19.26 13.34 6.91
N CYS A 19 18.96 12.17 6.34
CA CYS A 19 17.79 11.34 6.71
C CYS A 19 17.82 10.90 8.17
N ARG A 20 19.01 10.61 8.74
CA ARG A 20 19.16 10.25 10.16
C ARG A 20 18.98 11.43 11.10
N GLY A 21 19.44 12.61 10.69
CA GLY A 21 19.43 13.83 11.48
C GLY A 21 18.19 14.70 11.31
N ASN A 22 17.21 14.27 10.49
CA ASN A 22 16.08 15.08 10.08
C ASN A 22 16.50 16.44 9.49
N ASN A 23 17.62 16.45 8.77
CA ASN A 23 18.21 17.68 8.24
C ASN A 23 17.71 17.92 6.80
N THR A 24 16.58 18.60 6.68
CA THR A 24 15.96 18.94 5.39
C THR A 24 16.82 19.91 4.59
N GLU A 25 17.46 20.88 5.24
CA GLU A 25 18.33 21.87 4.58
C GLU A 25 19.49 21.19 3.84
N LEU A 26 20.14 20.23 4.48
CA LEU A 26 21.21 19.45 3.85
C LEU A 26 20.67 18.58 2.71
N LEU A 27 19.48 18.00 2.86
CA LEU A 27 18.86 17.23 1.77
C LEU A 27 18.62 18.13 0.55
N GLU A 28 18.01 19.30 0.74
CA GLU A 28 17.75 20.27 -0.33
C GLU A 28 19.05 20.74 -1.00
N GLU A 29 20.08 21.11 -0.22
CA GLU A 29 21.40 21.50 -0.74
C GLU A 29 22.01 20.40 -1.61
N LEU A 30 21.89 19.13 -1.18
CA LEU A 30 22.44 18.00 -1.93
C LEU A 30 21.68 17.74 -3.24
N LEU A 31 20.39 18.10 -3.32
CA LEU A 31 19.56 17.90 -4.50
C LEU A 31 19.55 19.13 -5.43
N GLU A 32 19.87 20.31 -4.93
CA GLU A 32 19.82 21.57 -5.67
C GLU A 32 20.67 21.53 -6.95
N GLY A 33 20.09 21.99 -8.06
CA GLY A 33 20.77 22.09 -9.36
C GLY A 33 21.03 20.75 -10.06
N ARG A 34 20.57 19.62 -9.50
CA ARG A 34 20.60 18.32 -10.18
C ARG A 34 19.37 18.12 -11.07
N PRO A 35 19.48 17.34 -12.16
CA PRO A 35 18.32 16.97 -12.95
C PRO A 35 17.44 15.96 -12.19
N ASP A 36 16.12 16.05 -12.37
CA ASP A 36 15.13 15.19 -11.69
C ASP A 36 15.48 13.69 -11.78
N ALA A 37 15.88 13.21 -12.96
CA ALA A 37 16.28 11.82 -13.15
C ALA A 37 17.48 11.38 -12.29
N GLU A 38 18.41 12.30 -12.01
CA GLU A 38 19.53 12.02 -11.09
C GLU A 38 19.07 12.03 -9.63
N ILE A 39 18.19 12.96 -9.26
CA ILE A 39 17.58 13.04 -7.92
C ILE A 39 16.83 11.73 -7.62
N THR A 40 15.89 11.32 -8.47
CA THR A 40 15.13 10.09 -8.33
C THR A 40 16.06 8.88 -8.18
N ARG A 41 17.08 8.78 -9.04
CA ARG A 41 18.06 7.68 -8.95
C ARG A 41 18.80 7.71 -7.61
N LEU A 42 19.33 8.86 -7.19
CA LEU A 42 20.05 9.00 -5.93
C LEU A 42 19.18 8.61 -4.74
N LEU A 43 17.94 9.08 -4.68
CA LEU A 43 17.06 8.85 -3.54
C LEU A 43 16.61 7.39 -3.44
N ASN A 44 16.28 6.76 -4.57
CA ASN A 44 15.79 5.39 -4.61
C ASN A 44 16.91 4.33 -4.49
N GLU A 45 18.09 4.58 -5.08
CA GLU A 45 19.20 3.61 -5.09
C GLU A 45 20.16 3.76 -3.90
N THR A 46 20.13 4.88 -3.18
CA THR A 46 21.01 5.06 -2.01
C THR A 46 20.56 4.15 -0.86
N THR A 47 21.44 3.21 -0.51
CA THR A 47 21.24 2.31 0.62
C THR A 47 22.41 2.36 1.59
N THR A 48 22.15 2.14 2.87
CA THR A 48 23.20 1.93 3.88
C THR A 48 23.92 0.61 3.67
N VAL A 49 25.02 0.40 4.39
CA VAL A 49 25.77 -0.87 4.42
C VAL A 49 24.88 -2.07 4.81
N LEU A 50 23.80 -1.83 5.58
CA LEU A 50 22.84 -2.84 5.99
C LEU A 50 21.72 -3.08 4.95
N GLY A 51 21.71 -2.31 3.86
CA GLY A 51 20.70 -2.38 2.81
C GLY A 51 19.39 -1.68 3.18
N ASN A 52 19.44 -0.65 4.02
CA ASN A 52 18.30 0.22 4.30
C ASN A 52 18.32 1.40 3.34
N HIS A 53 17.19 1.70 2.70
CA HIS A 53 17.03 2.91 1.89
C HIS A 53 16.93 4.16 2.77
N LEU A 54 17.12 5.34 2.18
CA LEU A 54 16.94 6.63 2.86
C LEU A 54 15.62 6.72 3.62
N TYR A 55 14.53 6.28 2.98
CA TYR A 55 13.20 6.28 3.57
C TYR A 55 13.12 5.45 4.86
N HIS A 56 13.78 4.29 4.90
CA HIS A 56 13.83 3.46 6.10
C HIS A 56 14.60 4.14 7.24
N GLU A 57 15.72 4.79 6.93
CA GLU A 57 16.55 5.45 7.94
C GLU A 57 15.84 6.64 8.58
N ALA A 58 15.02 7.36 7.80
CA ALA A 58 14.15 8.41 8.33
C ALA A 58 12.98 7.83 9.15
N ALA A 59 12.30 6.80 8.62
CA ALA A 59 11.14 6.17 9.27
C ALA A 59 11.49 5.47 10.59
N LEU A 60 12.67 4.85 10.69
CA LEU A 60 13.18 4.23 11.92
C LEU A 60 13.37 5.21 13.08
N ARG A 61 13.37 6.52 12.80
CA ARG A 61 13.59 7.59 13.76
C ARG A 61 12.38 8.51 13.93
N GLY A 62 11.33 8.30 13.15
CA GLY A 62 10.17 9.19 13.14
C GLY A 62 10.47 10.60 12.62
N ASN A 63 11.45 10.73 11.73
CA ASN A 63 11.87 12.02 11.17
C ASN A 63 10.83 12.51 10.15
N TYR A 64 9.80 13.22 10.63
CA TYR A 64 8.62 13.57 9.84
C TYR A 64 8.95 14.51 8.68
N GLU A 65 9.69 15.58 8.95
CA GLU A 65 9.94 16.66 7.99
C GLU A 65 10.78 16.18 6.80
N ILE A 66 11.79 15.34 7.03
CA ILE A 66 12.56 14.77 5.93
C ILE A 66 11.79 13.70 5.16
N ILE A 67 10.86 12.98 5.80
CA ILE A 67 9.99 12.04 5.10
C ILE A 67 9.05 12.79 4.16
N ASP A 68 8.45 13.88 4.64
CA ASP A 68 7.60 14.77 3.83
C ASP A 68 8.34 15.25 2.59
N LEU A 69 9.55 15.78 2.77
CA LEU A 69 10.39 16.27 1.69
C LEU A 69 10.81 15.17 0.68
N LEU A 70 11.06 13.94 1.17
CA LEU A 70 11.37 12.80 0.31
C LEU A 70 10.16 12.36 -0.53
N LEU A 71 8.97 12.33 0.08
CA LEU A 71 7.72 11.94 -0.58
C LEU A 71 7.25 12.97 -1.62
N ASP A 72 7.62 14.23 -1.45
CA ASP A 72 7.36 15.29 -2.43
C ASP A 72 8.22 15.17 -3.71
N GLN A 73 9.25 14.33 -3.71
CA GLN A 73 10.13 14.17 -4.87
C GLN A 73 9.45 13.35 -5.98
N PRO A 74 9.65 13.72 -7.26
CA PRO A 74 9.06 12.98 -8.36
C PRO A 74 9.63 11.56 -8.46
N GLU A 75 8.74 10.61 -8.72
CA GLU A 75 9.08 9.19 -8.92
C GLU A 75 9.81 8.54 -7.72
N PHE A 76 9.58 9.06 -6.51
CA PHE A 76 10.11 8.46 -5.29
C PHE A 76 9.41 7.13 -4.98
N GLU A 77 10.19 6.10 -4.64
CA GLU A 77 9.68 4.76 -4.33
C GLU A 77 9.21 4.69 -2.88
N CYS A 78 7.91 4.43 -2.66
CA CYS A 78 7.30 4.44 -1.34
C CYS A 78 7.44 3.11 -0.58
N ASP A 79 7.55 1.97 -1.29
CA ASP A 79 7.58 0.64 -0.68
C ASP A 79 8.89 -0.15 -0.94
N PRO A 80 10.09 0.46 -0.84
CA PRO A 80 11.33 -0.31 -0.94
C PRO A 80 11.41 -1.30 0.23
N VAL A 81 12.05 -2.45 0.05
CA VAL A 81 12.17 -3.47 1.10
C VAL A 81 13.60 -3.59 1.60
N THR A 82 13.77 -3.62 2.92
CA THR A 82 15.09 -3.82 3.53
C THR A 82 15.68 -5.20 3.20
N ARG A 83 17.00 -5.25 3.04
CA ARG A 83 17.70 -6.52 2.81
C ARG A 83 17.62 -7.47 4.00
N ALA A 84 17.63 -6.98 5.23
CA ALA A 84 17.65 -7.81 6.44
C ALA A 84 16.31 -8.52 6.67
N ASP A 85 15.26 -7.74 6.93
CA ASP A 85 13.97 -8.24 7.39
C ASP A 85 12.87 -8.20 6.31
N GLY A 86 13.13 -7.54 5.17
CA GLY A 86 12.09 -7.29 4.16
C GLY A 86 11.02 -6.31 4.64
N ASP A 87 11.30 -5.56 5.69
CA ASP A 87 10.45 -4.47 6.16
C ASP A 87 10.39 -3.36 5.10
N THR A 88 9.21 -2.77 4.90
CA THR A 88 9.03 -1.50 4.16
C THR A 88 9.24 -0.31 5.09
N PRO A 89 9.34 0.94 4.59
CA PRO A 89 9.46 2.12 5.44
C PRO A 89 8.30 2.24 6.43
N LEU A 90 7.09 1.83 6.03
CA LEU A 90 5.93 1.78 6.91
C LEU A 90 6.14 0.82 8.09
N HIS A 91 6.75 -0.35 7.89
CA HIS A 91 7.10 -1.25 8.99
C HIS A 91 8.10 -0.59 9.96
N SER A 92 9.10 0.10 9.42
CA SER A 92 10.08 0.85 10.21
C SER A 92 9.43 1.95 11.07
N ALA A 93 8.49 2.71 10.51
CA ALA A 93 7.75 3.73 11.24
C ALA A 93 6.94 3.10 12.39
N ILE A 94 6.24 1.98 12.16
CA ILE A 94 5.50 1.29 13.23
C ILE A 94 6.42 0.80 14.34
N ARG A 95 7.60 0.26 14.01
CA ARG A 95 8.59 -0.16 15.02
C ARG A 95 9.07 1.02 15.85
N TRP A 96 9.31 2.16 15.22
CA TRP A 96 9.68 3.39 15.92
C TRP A 96 8.58 3.82 16.89
N ILE A 97 7.33 3.94 16.43
CA ILE A 97 6.19 4.33 17.28
C ILE A 97 6.00 3.38 18.47
N ASN A 98 6.19 2.08 18.27
CA ASN A 98 6.09 1.09 19.34
C ASN A 98 7.21 1.21 20.39
N SER A 99 8.37 1.77 20.00
CA SER A 99 9.49 2.00 20.92
C SER A 99 9.37 3.31 21.70
N GLU A 100 8.52 4.23 21.24
CA GLU A 100 8.30 5.52 21.85
C GLU A 100 7.24 5.51 22.97
N PRO A 101 7.26 6.48 23.90
CA PRO A 101 6.25 6.60 24.93
C PRO A 101 4.85 6.85 24.34
N PRO A 102 3.77 6.49 25.06
CA PRO A 102 2.40 6.71 24.61
C PRO A 102 2.05 8.17 24.23
N ALA A 103 2.80 9.15 24.77
CA ALA A 103 2.64 10.56 24.42
C ALA A 103 2.95 10.87 22.94
N GLN A 104 3.78 10.06 22.29
CA GLN A 104 4.14 10.24 20.87
C GLN A 104 3.18 9.54 19.91
N ARG A 105 2.12 8.88 20.41
CA ARG A 105 1.18 8.12 19.56
C ARG A 105 0.47 9.00 18.54
N GLU A 106 0.06 10.20 18.94
CA GLU A 106 -0.59 11.15 18.02
C GLU A 106 0.35 11.57 16.89
N PHE A 107 1.62 11.85 17.22
CA PHE A 107 2.63 12.19 16.22
C PHE A 107 2.90 10.99 15.30
N GLY A 108 3.08 9.79 15.86
CA GLY A 108 3.29 8.58 15.10
C GLY A 108 2.12 8.25 14.17
N LYS A 109 0.89 8.51 14.62
CA LYS A 109 -0.31 8.40 13.80
C LYS A 109 -0.28 9.37 12.62
N ALA A 110 0.01 10.65 12.86
CA ALA A 110 0.10 11.64 11.79
C ALA A 110 1.19 11.29 10.77
N LEU A 111 2.35 10.79 11.24
CA LEU A 111 3.41 10.30 10.37
C LEU A 111 2.92 9.16 9.48
N VAL A 112 2.25 8.17 10.05
CA VAL A 112 1.72 7.02 9.30
C VAL A 112 0.61 7.43 8.33
N GLU A 113 -0.26 8.37 8.72
CA GLU A 113 -1.29 8.94 7.83
C GLU A 113 -0.65 9.57 6.60
N MET A 114 0.36 10.44 6.79
CA MET A 114 1.10 11.07 5.70
C MET A 114 1.78 10.04 4.77
N MET A 115 2.43 9.01 5.34
CA MET A 115 3.05 7.94 4.54
C MET A 115 2.01 7.16 3.71
N LEU A 116 0.84 6.88 4.27
CA LEU A 116 -0.24 6.17 3.58
C LEU A 116 -0.86 7.03 2.47
N GLU A 117 -1.09 8.31 2.74
CA GLU A 117 -1.61 9.28 1.77
C GLU A 117 -0.65 9.49 0.59
N ALA A 118 0.66 9.44 0.85
CA ALA A 118 1.70 9.44 -0.20
C ALA A 118 1.79 8.12 -0.99
N GLY A 119 0.98 7.11 -0.66
CA GLY A 119 0.86 5.88 -1.44
C GLY A 119 1.61 4.68 -0.87
N SER A 120 2.14 4.74 0.36
CA SER A 120 2.75 3.57 1.01
C SER A 120 1.73 2.44 1.19
N ASN A 121 2.10 1.21 0.85
CA ASN A 121 1.17 0.07 0.85
C ASN A 121 1.21 -0.70 2.18
N PRO A 122 0.13 -0.67 2.99
CA PRO A 122 0.10 -1.37 4.28
C PRO A 122 -0.01 -2.90 4.17
N ARG A 123 -0.27 -3.43 2.97
CA ARG A 123 -0.51 -4.86 2.73
C ARG A 123 0.78 -5.63 2.43
N VAL A 124 1.89 -4.94 2.20
CA VAL A 124 3.18 -5.58 1.96
C VAL A 124 3.57 -6.38 3.20
N LYS A 125 4.04 -7.60 2.98
CA LYS A 125 4.49 -8.48 4.06
C LYS A 125 6.01 -8.49 4.10
N ASN A 126 6.56 -8.38 5.29
CA ASN A 126 7.98 -8.60 5.49
C ASN A 126 8.36 -10.08 5.37
N LYS A 127 9.64 -10.42 5.56
CA LYS A 127 10.11 -11.82 5.51
C LYS A 127 9.50 -12.70 6.62
N GLY A 128 9.04 -12.10 7.71
CA GLY A 128 8.27 -12.77 8.75
C GLY A 128 6.82 -13.06 8.35
N GLY A 129 6.37 -12.63 7.18
CA GLY A 129 4.99 -12.77 6.71
C GLY A 129 4.01 -11.80 7.38
N LEU A 130 4.53 -10.82 8.12
CA LEU A 130 3.72 -9.84 8.86
C LEU A 130 3.58 -8.55 8.04
N THR A 131 2.38 -7.98 8.07
CA THR A 131 2.08 -6.64 7.52
C THR A 131 2.33 -5.55 8.57
N ALA A 132 2.50 -4.31 8.16
CA ALA A 132 2.71 -3.17 9.07
C ALA A 132 1.64 -3.08 10.18
N VAL A 133 0.35 -3.25 9.84
CA VAL A 133 -0.76 -3.20 10.82
C VAL A 133 -0.66 -4.29 11.91
N GLN A 134 -0.08 -5.45 11.58
CA GLN A 134 0.09 -6.56 12.53
C GLN A 134 1.23 -6.30 13.51
N LEU A 135 2.18 -5.43 13.18
CA LEU A 135 3.25 -5.01 14.08
C LEU A 135 2.81 -3.94 15.07
N VAL A 136 1.67 -3.26 14.86
CA VAL A 136 1.21 -2.18 15.74
C VAL A 136 0.92 -2.71 17.14
N ASP A 137 1.39 -1.98 18.16
CA ASP A 137 1.13 -2.28 19.57
C ASP A 137 -0.37 -2.58 19.83
N PRO A 138 -0.72 -3.69 20.51
CA PRO A 138 -2.09 -4.04 20.88
C PRO A 138 -2.88 -2.94 21.61
N THR A 139 -2.19 -2.07 22.34
CA THR A 139 -2.78 -0.96 23.10
C THR A 139 -3.03 0.29 22.26
N ASN A 140 -2.47 0.38 21.04
CA ASN A 140 -2.68 1.49 20.11
C ASN A 140 -3.73 1.12 19.06
N ASN A 141 -4.99 1.12 19.48
CA ASN A 141 -6.12 0.81 18.59
C ASN A 141 -6.33 1.88 17.52
N GLU A 142 -6.05 3.15 17.85
CA GLU A 142 -6.26 4.27 16.94
C GLU A 142 -5.39 4.15 15.68
N LEU A 143 -4.11 3.82 15.85
CA LEU A 143 -3.20 3.61 14.72
C LEU A 143 -3.62 2.41 13.86
N LYS A 144 -4.11 1.33 14.48
CA LYS A 144 -4.65 0.18 13.75
C LYS A 144 -5.87 0.57 12.92
N ASP A 145 -6.75 1.38 13.49
CA ASP A 145 -7.97 1.80 12.81
C ASP A 145 -7.67 2.72 11.63
N VAL A 146 -6.68 3.61 11.74
CA VAL A 146 -6.20 4.43 10.63
C VAL A 146 -5.73 3.57 9.46
N ILE A 147 -4.82 2.63 9.72
CA ILE A 147 -4.26 1.79 8.65
C ILE A 147 -5.36 0.94 7.98
N ARG A 148 -6.28 0.38 8.78
CA ARG A 148 -7.41 -0.40 8.26
C ARG A 148 -8.39 0.44 7.44
N LYS A 149 -8.69 1.66 7.88
CA LYS A 149 -9.54 2.59 7.12
C LYS A 149 -8.91 2.94 5.79
N HIS A 150 -7.61 3.22 5.78
CA HIS A 150 -6.87 3.48 4.55
C HIS A 150 -6.90 2.27 3.63
N GLU A 151 -6.62 1.06 4.14
CA GLU A 151 -6.68 -0.18 3.36
C GLU A 151 -8.07 -0.37 2.70
N PHE A 152 -9.14 -0.15 3.45
CA PHE A 152 -10.51 -0.24 2.94
C PHE A 152 -10.80 0.84 1.88
N ALA A 153 -10.35 2.07 2.09
CA ALA A 153 -10.51 3.16 1.14
C ALA A 153 -9.76 2.88 -0.18
N SER A 154 -8.51 2.40 -0.11
CA SER A 154 -7.72 2.04 -1.29
C SER A 154 -8.34 0.91 -2.10
N LEU A 155 -8.99 -0.07 -1.46
CA LEU A 155 -9.70 -1.15 -2.15
C LEU A 155 -10.94 -0.65 -2.90
N ASN A 156 -11.73 0.22 -2.26
CA ASN A 156 -12.98 0.73 -2.85
C ASN A 156 -12.74 1.81 -3.90
N ALA A 157 -11.61 2.51 -3.85
CA ALA A 157 -11.21 3.45 -4.90
C ALA A 157 -11.08 2.77 -6.28
N GLY A 158 -10.84 1.45 -6.32
CA GLY A 158 -10.78 0.65 -7.54
C GLY A 158 -12.13 0.12 -8.07
N ASP A 159 -13.24 0.29 -7.33
CA ASP A 159 -14.55 -0.31 -7.64
C ASP A 159 -15.64 0.72 -8.03
N TYR A 160 -15.24 1.95 -8.38
CA TYR A 160 -16.18 2.93 -8.93
C TYR A 160 -16.53 2.58 -10.39
N VAL A 161 -17.55 1.76 -10.58
CA VAL A 161 -18.32 1.75 -11.83
C VAL A 161 -19.10 3.06 -11.88
N ASN A 162 -18.68 4.00 -12.74
CA ASN A 162 -19.46 5.19 -13.04
C ASN A 162 -20.72 4.77 -13.81
N VAL A 163 -21.84 4.59 -13.10
CA VAL A 163 -23.16 4.34 -13.70
C VAL A 163 -23.93 5.66 -13.83
N GLU A 164 -23.33 6.73 -14.32
CA GLU A 164 -24.06 7.94 -14.69
C GLU A 164 -23.50 8.57 -15.98
N ASP A 165 -23.90 8.03 -17.13
CA ASP A 165 -24.47 8.80 -18.26
C ASP A 165 -24.79 7.85 -19.44
N ASP A 166 -26.01 7.31 -19.51
CA ASP A 166 -26.68 7.14 -20.81
C ASP A 166 -28.21 7.17 -20.64
N LYS A 167 -28.81 8.27 -21.07
CA LYS A 167 -30.27 8.40 -21.23
C LYS A 167 -30.79 7.33 -22.21
N PRO A 168 -31.96 6.72 -21.97
CA PRO A 168 -32.46 5.65 -22.82
C PRO A 168 -32.91 6.22 -24.17
N LYS A 169 -32.11 6.00 -25.22
CA LYS A 169 -32.60 6.06 -26.61
C LYS A 169 -32.88 4.64 -27.09
N GLY A 170 -34.16 4.29 -27.11
CA GLY A 170 -34.60 3.06 -27.74
C GLY A 170 -34.27 3.03 -29.23
N LYS A 171 -33.66 1.92 -29.68
CA LYS A 171 -34.16 1.08 -30.79
C LYS A 171 -33.25 -0.14 -31.03
N LYS A 172 -33.89 -1.31 -30.88
CA LYS A 172 -33.77 -2.54 -31.68
C LYS A 172 -32.40 -3.21 -31.84
N ALA A 173 -32.25 -4.24 -31.00
CA ALA A 173 -31.68 -5.57 -31.21
C ALA A 173 -31.15 -5.92 -32.62
N ALA A 174 -29.88 -6.34 -32.64
CA ALA A 174 -29.36 -7.34 -33.57
C ALA A 174 -28.19 -8.12 -32.92
N ALA A 175 -28.50 -9.36 -32.53
CA ALA A 175 -27.68 -10.58 -32.42
C ALA A 175 -26.23 -10.51 -31.92
N ALA A 176 -26.02 -10.96 -30.67
CA ALA A 176 -24.80 -11.58 -30.18
C ALA A 176 -24.90 -13.13 -30.32
N PRO A 177 -23.77 -13.87 -30.36
CA PRO A 177 -23.73 -15.25 -30.81
C PRO A 177 -24.25 -16.24 -29.75
N VAL A 178 -24.88 -17.30 -30.27
CA VAL A 178 -25.53 -18.40 -29.55
C VAL A 178 -24.48 -19.27 -28.87
N GLN A 179 -24.56 -19.42 -27.54
CA GLN A 179 -23.88 -20.47 -26.79
C GLN A 179 -24.77 -21.73 -26.81
N PRO A 180 -24.21 -22.95 -26.87
CA PRO A 180 -24.99 -24.17 -26.93
C PRO A 180 -25.73 -24.41 -25.61
N GLU A 181 -27.01 -24.74 -25.75
CA GLU A 181 -27.97 -25.06 -24.69
C GLU A 181 -27.51 -26.35 -23.97
N GLU A 182 -27.11 -26.27 -22.70
CA GLU A 182 -26.99 -27.45 -21.84
C GLU A 182 -28.40 -27.87 -21.39
N SER A 183 -28.78 -29.09 -21.75
CA SER A 183 -30.05 -29.72 -21.39
C SER A 183 -30.11 -30.02 -19.89
N ASP A 184 -30.94 -29.27 -19.19
CA ASP A 184 -31.14 -29.26 -17.73
C ASP A 184 -32.00 -30.46 -17.23
N ASP A 185 -31.77 -31.66 -17.75
CA ASP A 185 -32.60 -32.86 -17.48
C ASP A 185 -32.10 -33.74 -16.31
N ASP A 186 -30.92 -33.47 -15.77
CA ASP A 186 -30.23 -34.28 -14.73
C ASP A 186 -30.00 -33.56 -13.38
N ALA A 187 -30.79 -32.53 -13.07
CA ALA A 187 -30.72 -31.91 -11.74
C ALA A 187 -31.26 -32.86 -10.64
N GLU A 188 -30.39 -33.36 -9.76
CA GLU A 188 -30.76 -34.10 -8.55
C GLU A 188 -31.22 -33.14 -7.44
N PHE A 189 -32.40 -33.41 -6.87
CA PHE A 189 -33.02 -32.58 -5.84
C PHE A 189 -32.23 -32.65 -4.52
N SER A 190 -31.54 -31.56 -4.17
CA SER A 190 -30.70 -31.43 -2.96
C SER A 190 -31.45 -30.90 -1.72
N GLY A 191 -32.77 -30.73 -1.78
CA GLY A 191 -33.56 -30.24 -0.65
C GLY A 191 -33.74 -31.31 0.43
N SER A 192 -33.54 -30.94 1.69
CA SER A 192 -33.77 -31.82 2.85
C SER A 192 -35.21 -31.76 3.37
N ASP A 193 -36.07 -30.96 2.75
CA ASP A 193 -37.46 -30.72 3.18
C ASP A 193 -38.48 -31.39 2.24
N GLU A 194 -39.53 -31.96 2.82
CA GLU A 194 -40.52 -32.79 2.10
C GLU A 194 -41.45 -31.92 1.23
N GLU A 195 -41.76 -30.69 1.64
CA GLU A 195 -42.59 -29.76 0.87
C GLU A 195 -41.90 -29.32 -0.44
N GLU A 196 -40.59 -29.08 -0.40
CA GLU A 196 -39.80 -28.69 -1.57
C GLU A 196 -39.68 -29.82 -2.59
N ARG A 197 -39.66 -31.08 -2.12
CA ARG A 197 -39.59 -32.27 -2.99
C ARG A 197 -40.85 -32.41 -3.82
N ILE A 198 -42.01 -32.17 -3.21
CA ILE A 198 -43.31 -32.25 -3.88
C ILE A 198 -43.42 -31.18 -4.98
N GLU A 199 -42.94 -29.96 -4.70
CA GLU A 199 -42.95 -28.88 -5.70
C GLU A 199 -41.99 -29.16 -6.87
N PHE A 200 -40.80 -29.71 -6.58
CA PHE A 200 -39.82 -30.11 -7.59
C PHE A 200 -40.37 -31.17 -8.54
N GLU A 201 -41.00 -32.22 -8.02
CA GLU A 201 -41.62 -33.27 -8.84
C GLU A 201 -42.76 -32.75 -9.69
N ARG A 202 -43.58 -31.84 -9.16
CA ARG A 202 -44.66 -31.21 -9.93
C ARG A 202 -44.13 -30.44 -11.13
N ARG A 203 -43.11 -29.59 -10.93
CA ARG A 203 -42.49 -28.81 -12.01
C ARG A 203 -41.85 -29.71 -13.06
N ARG A 204 -41.19 -30.80 -12.65
CA ARG A 204 -40.58 -31.76 -13.58
C ARG A 204 -41.63 -32.49 -14.42
N LYS A 205 -42.77 -32.83 -13.81
CA LYS A 205 -43.88 -33.49 -14.52
C LYS A 205 -44.59 -32.56 -15.51
N GLU A 206 -44.71 -31.27 -15.20
CA GLU A 206 -45.22 -30.24 -16.12
C GLU A 206 -44.28 -30.04 -17.32
N LYS A 207 -42.96 -30.05 -17.10
CA LYS A 207 -41.97 -29.94 -18.18
C LYS A 207 -41.90 -31.17 -19.11
N ARG A 208 -42.16 -32.38 -18.59
CA ARG A 208 -42.17 -33.62 -19.39
C ARG A 208 -43.48 -33.90 -20.13
N GLY A 209 -44.48 -33.02 -19.96
CA GLY A 209 -45.84 -33.19 -20.47
C GLY A 209 -46.22 -32.31 -21.67
N TYR A 210 -45.26 -31.69 -22.36
CA TYR A 210 -45.50 -30.94 -23.61
C TYR A 210 -44.45 -31.31 -24.67
#